data_AF-A0A9P4K657-F1
#
_entry.id   AF-A0A9P4K657-F1
#
_cell.length_a   1.000
_cell.length_b   1.000
_cell.length_c   1.000
_cell.angle_alpha   90.00
_cell.angle_beta   90.00
_cell.angle_gamma   90.00
#
_symmetry.space_group_name_H-M   'P 1'
#
loop_
_entity.id
_entity.type
_entity.pdbx_description
1 polymer ?
#
loop_
_entity_poly.entity_id
_entity_poly.type
_entity_poly.pdbx_seq_one_letter_code
_entity_poly.pdbx_strand_id
1 'polypeptide(L)'
;MTQQPTYTGDPKAHPISEFASGMSGSCLCGSITVTIHDPDLFTKRRGHLCHCSNCRKTSGSYVAANFAIDKSAVEIQDKNGTLKSYDDHATGSGKKVVRSFCGVDGNSIMSEAELYPDKVVLKMGLFPRIPAPEAEAFGAHKHEWEETLEGVVQFETARGGKKLEG
;
A
#
# COMPACT_ATOMS: atom_id res chain seq x y z
N MET A 1 9.52 38.52 12.09
CA MET A 1 9.13 37.19 12.61
C MET A 1 8.85 36.31 11.40
N THR A 2 9.77 35.42 11.05
CA THR A 2 9.57 34.44 9.97
C THR A 2 8.63 33.36 10.50
N GLN A 3 7.39 33.29 10.00
CA GLN A 3 6.54 32.12 10.25
C GLN A 3 7.28 30.89 9.72
N GLN A 4 7.50 29.91 10.58
CA GLN A 4 7.97 28.60 10.13
C GLN A 4 6.91 27.98 9.22
N PRO A 5 7.31 27.32 8.12
CA PRO A 5 6.37 26.63 7.26
C PRO A 5 5.66 25.51 8.04
N THR A 6 4.35 25.38 7.86
CA THR A 6 3.60 24.21 8.35
C THR A 6 3.86 23.04 7.42
N TYR A 7 4.56 22.02 7.91
CA TYR A 7 4.70 20.75 7.19
C TYR A 7 3.37 20.00 7.23
N THR A 8 2.95 19.45 6.08
CA THR A 8 1.72 18.64 5.97
C THR A 8 2.02 17.16 6.13
N GLY A 9 1.03 16.38 6.58
CA GLY A 9 1.08 14.92 6.55
C GLY A 9 1.72 14.24 7.76
N ASP A 10 1.66 14.81 8.98
CA ASP A 10 2.01 14.07 10.20
C ASP A 10 0.94 13.01 10.53
N PRO A 11 1.23 11.69 10.45
CA PRO A 11 0.25 10.65 10.76
C PRO A 11 -0.24 10.69 12.21
N LYS A 12 0.51 11.34 13.12
CA LYS A 12 0.12 11.51 14.53
C LYS A 12 -1.00 12.53 14.69
N ALA A 13 -1.20 13.42 13.72
CA ALA A 13 -2.34 14.34 13.69
C ALA A 13 -3.67 13.63 13.41
N HIS A 14 -3.65 12.35 13.02
CA HIS A 14 -4.80 11.52 12.74
C HIS A 14 -4.97 10.42 13.81
N PRO A 15 -5.67 10.69 14.94
CA PRO A 15 -5.91 9.69 15.97
C PRO A 15 -6.68 8.48 15.44
N ILE A 16 -6.35 7.29 15.95
CA ILE A 16 -6.94 6.02 15.49
C ILE A 16 -8.48 6.01 15.57
N SER A 17 -9.06 6.74 16.53
CA SER A 17 -10.50 6.88 16.69
C SER A 17 -11.22 7.45 15.46
N GLU A 18 -10.53 8.20 14.60
CA GLU A 18 -11.08 8.70 13.32
C GLU A 18 -11.40 7.57 12.33
N PHE A 19 -10.80 6.38 12.52
CA PHE A 19 -10.87 5.28 11.56
C PHE A 19 -11.76 4.12 12.04
N ALA A 20 -12.65 4.36 13.00
CA ALA A 20 -13.47 3.31 13.62
C ALA A 20 -14.44 2.60 12.64
N SER A 21 -14.78 3.22 11.51
CA SER A 21 -15.66 2.67 10.47
C SER A 21 -14.96 2.40 9.14
N GLY A 22 -13.65 2.68 9.06
CA GLY A 22 -12.91 2.69 7.80
C GLY A 22 -11.96 3.88 7.67
N MET A 23 -11.41 4.06 6.48
CA MET A 23 -10.37 5.05 6.22
C MET A 23 -10.42 5.52 4.77
N SER A 24 -10.25 6.83 4.55
CA SER A 24 -10.15 7.39 3.21
C SER A 24 -8.79 8.06 2.99
N GLY A 25 -8.33 8.01 1.74
CA GLY A 25 -7.08 8.61 1.28
C GLY A 25 -7.23 9.09 -0.15
N SER A 26 -6.25 9.86 -0.64
CA SER A 26 -6.27 10.38 -1.99
C SER A 26 -4.91 10.36 -2.65
N CYS A 27 -4.89 10.39 -3.98
CA CYS A 27 -3.69 10.81 -4.70
C CYS A 27 -3.32 12.27 -4.35
N LEU A 28 -2.10 12.65 -4.67
CA LEU A 28 -1.52 13.96 -4.32
C LEU A 28 -2.32 15.15 -4.88
N CYS A 29 -2.85 15.03 -6.10
CA CYS A 29 -3.69 16.05 -6.74
C CYS A 29 -5.16 16.01 -6.29
N GLY A 30 -5.56 15.01 -5.50
CA GLY A 30 -6.92 14.85 -5.00
C GLY A 30 -7.97 14.49 -6.05
N SER A 31 -7.57 14.03 -7.25
CA SER A 31 -8.50 13.54 -8.28
C SER A 31 -9.12 12.18 -7.94
N ILE A 32 -8.32 11.31 -7.34
CA ILE A 32 -8.71 9.95 -6.97
C ILE A 32 -8.78 9.88 -5.45
N THR A 33 -9.94 9.47 -4.95
CA THR A 33 -10.19 9.15 -3.54
C THR A 33 -10.46 7.66 -3.42
N VAL A 34 -9.82 7.03 -2.43
CA VAL A 34 -10.03 5.62 -2.10
C VAL A 34 -10.55 5.54 -0.67
N THR A 35 -11.66 4.84 -0.47
CA THR A 35 -12.25 4.57 0.84
C THR A 35 -12.23 3.08 1.13
N ILE A 36 -11.74 2.71 2.31
CA ILE A 36 -11.74 1.36 2.85
C ILE A 36 -12.82 1.28 3.92
N HIS A 37 -13.68 0.27 3.85
CA HIS A 37 -14.69 -0.05 4.86
C HIS A 37 -14.24 -1.25 5.68
N ASP A 38 -13.52 -0.99 6.78
CA ASP A 38 -12.99 -2.02 7.66
C ASP A 38 -12.88 -1.46 9.09
N PRO A 39 -13.79 -1.84 10.02
CA PRO A 39 -13.75 -1.34 11.39
C PRO A 39 -12.58 -1.92 12.20
N ASP A 40 -11.96 -3.01 11.72
CA ASP A 40 -10.83 -3.70 12.36
C ASP A 40 -9.47 -3.28 11.76
N LEU A 41 -9.43 -2.16 11.04
CA LEU A 41 -8.22 -1.72 10.34
C LEU A 41 -7.06 -1.45 11.32
N PHE A 42 -7.37 -0.88 12.49
CA PHE A 42 -6.38 -0.50 13.51
C PHE A 42 -6.45 -1.32 14.80
N THR A 43 -7.32 -2.34 14.86
CA THR A 43 -7.43 -3.24 16.04
C THR A 43 -6.36 -4.33 16.06
N LYS A 44 -5.68 -4.54 14.92
CA LYS A 44 -4.59 -5.50 14.73
C LYS A 44 -3.63 -5.01 13.65
N ARG A 45 -2.49 -5.69 13.49
CA ARG A 45 -1.57 -5.44 12.36
C ARG A 45 -2.29 -5.77 11.05
N ARG A 46 -2.14 -4.91 10.04
CA ARG A 46 -2.76 -5.05 8.71
C ARG A 46 -1.82 -4.55 7.64
N GLY A 47 -1.98 -5.07 6.44
CA GLY A 47 -1.12 -4.70 5.31
C GLY A 47 0.25 -5.37 5.38
N HIS A 48 1.02 -5.21 4.32
CA HIS A 48 2.32 -5.83 4.16
C HIS A 48 3.29 -4.89 3.45
N LEU A 49 4.56 -5.05 3.78
CA LEU A 49 5.67 -4.46 3.04
C LEU A 49 6.10 -5.43 1.94
N CYS A 50 6.46 -4.92 0.77
CA CYS A 50 6.97 -5.74 -0.32
C CYS A 50 8.26 -5.14 -0.89
N HIS A 51 9.31 -5.96 -0.93
CA HIS A 51 10.67 -5.59 -1.32
C HIS A 51 11.02 -5.99 -2.75
N CYS A 52 10.08 -6.58 -3.51
CA CYS A 52 10.37 -6.95 -4.89
C CYS A 52 10.66 -5.71 -5.75
N SER A 53 11.47 -5.88 -6.80
CA SER A 53 11.88 -4.79 -7.69
C SER A 53 10.70 -4.01 -8.26
N ASN A 54 9.62 -4.68 -8.69
CA ASN A 54 8.46 -4.02 -9.27
C ASN A 54 7.70 -3.19 -8.23
N CYS A 55 7.56 -3.70 -7.00
CA CYS A 55 6.97 -2.95 -5.89
C CYS A 55 7.77 -1.70 -5.57
N ARG A 56 9.10 -1.80 -5.45
CA ARG A 56 10.02 -0.67 -5.26
C ARG A 56 9.89 0.39 -6.36
N LYS A 57 9.90 -0.05 -7.62
CA LYS A 57 9.73 0.85 -8.78
C LYS A 57 8.40 1.61 -8.74
N THR A 58 7.32 0.94 -8.32
CA THR A 58 5.99 1.56 -8.28
C THR A 58 5.76 2.47 -7.09
N SER A 59 6.43 2.22 -5.96
CA SER A 59 6.37 3.11 -4.79
C SER A 59 7.37 4.26 -4.88
N GLY A 60 8.39 4.17 -5.75
CA GLY A 60 9.50 5.12 -5.76
C GLY A 60 10.36 5.05 -4.50
N SER A 61 10.30 3.93 -3.76
CA SER A 61 10.99 3.72 -2.48
C SER A 61 11.69 2.36 -2.44
N TYR A 62 12.56 2.15 -1.44
CA TYR A 62 13.22 0.87 -1.20
C TYR A 62 12.24 -0.24 -0.81
N VAL A 63 11.00 0.12 -0.48
CA VAL A 63 9.91 -0.81 -0.15
C VAL A 63 8.57 -0.24 -0.62
N ALA A 64 7.56 -1.09 -0.81
CA ALA A 64 6.18 -0.66 -1.00
C ALA A 64 5.29 -1.13 0.16
N ALA A 65 4.57 -0.20 0.79
CA ALA A 65 3.51 -0.53 1.74
C ALA A 65 2.19 -0.78 1.01
N ASN A 66 1.61 -1.95 1.22
CA ASN A 66 0.47 -2.47 0.47
C ASN A 66 -0.59 -3.04 1.41
N PHE A 67 -1.84 -3.04 1.00
CA PHE A 67 -2.91 -3.71 1.72
C PHE A 67 -3.83 -4.48 0.78
N ALA A 68 -3.81 -5.81 0.93
CA ALA A 68 -4.67 -6.70 0.16
C ALA A 68 -5.99 -6.88 0.90
N ILE A 69 -7.10 -6.48 0.26
CA ILE A 69 -8.45 -6.51 0.82
C ILE A 69 -9.46 -6.94 -0.26
N ASP A 70 -10.63 -7.42 0.16
CA ASP A 70 -11.75 -7.69 -0.76
C ASP A 70 -12.18 -6.43 -1.50
N LYS A 71 -12.44 -6.57 -2.81
CA LYS A 71 -12.95 -5.47 -3.64
C LYS A 71 -14.25 -4.89 -3.11
N SER A 72 -15.11 -5.70 -2.48
CA SER A 72 -16.37 -5.26 -1.90
C SER A 72 -16.22 -4.31 -0.70
N ALA A 73 -15.04 -4.27 -0.07
CA ALA A 73 -14.76 -3.39 1.05
C ALA A 73 -14.09 -2.07 0.62
N VAL A 74 -13.99 -1.80 -0.68
CA VAL A 74 -13.28 -0.64 -1.22
C VAL A 74 -14.16 0.14 -2.18
N GLU A 75 -14.22 1.44 -1.98
CA GLU A 75 -14.80 2.40 -2.92
C GLU A 75 -13.70 3.25 -3.53
N ILE A 76 -13.74 3.45 -4.86
CA ILE A 76 -12.80 4.32 -5.58
C ILE A 76 -13.61 5.34 -6.38
N GLN A 77 -13.33 6.61 -6.13
CA GLN A 77 -13.92 7.74 -6.82
C GLN A 77 -12.82 8.47 -7.60
N ASP A 78 -12.98 8.64 -8.90
CA ASP A 78 -12.06 9.39 -9.76
C ASP A 78 -12.80 10.57 -10.41
N LYS A 79 -12.88 11.68 -9.67
CA LYS A 79 -13.73 12.82 -10.05
C LYS A 79 -13.35 13.46 -11.38
N ASN A 80 -12.09 13.34 -11.81
CA ASN A 80 -11.60 13.94 -13.06
C ASN A 80 -11.15 12.90 -14.11
N GLY A 81 -11.42 11.59 -13.93
CA GLY A 81 -11.06 10.57 -14.92
C GLY A 81 -9.55 10.42 -15.15
N THR A 82 -8.74 10.61 -14.11
CA THR A 82 -7.28 10.60 -14.16
C THR A 82 -6.65 9.22 -13.97
N LEU A 83 -7.42 8.22 -13.55
CA LEU A 83 -6.92 6.86 -13.31
C LEU A 83 -6.40 6.25 -14.63
N LYS A 84 -5.13 5.84 -14.61
CA LYS A 84 -4.47 5.10 -15.69
C LYS A 84 -3.99 3.75 -15.17
N SER A 85 -3.77 2.81 -16.08
CA SER A 85 -3.30 1.47 -15.75
C SER A 85 -2.12 1.05 -16.61
N TYR A 86 -1.32 0.14 -16.07
CA TYR A 86 -0.22 -0.54 -16.74
C TYR A 86 -0.29 -2.04 -16.43
N ASP A 87 -0.28 -2.87 -17.46
CA ASP A 87 -0.26 -4.32 -17.34
C ASP A 87 1.19 -4.80 -17.09
N ASP A 88 1.49 -5.13 -15.84
CA ASP A 88 2.80 -5.65 -15.45
C ASP A 88 2.86 -7.17 -15.64
N HIS A 89 3.63 -7.59 -16.64
CA HIS A 89 3.89 -9.00 -16.95
C HIS A 89 5.20 -9.52 -16.33
N ALA A 90 6.04 -8.66 -15.75
CA ALA A 90 7.33 -9.04 -15.19
C ALA A 90 7.17 -9.56 -13.75
N THR A 91 6.39 -10.63 -13.58
CA THR A 91 6.04 -11.18 -12.27
C THR A 91 6.63 -12.58 -12.09
N GLY A 92 7.01 -12.92 -10.85
CA GLY A 92 7.53 -14.26 -10.54
C GLY A 92 6.50 -15.38 -10.69
N SER A 93 5.20 -15.05 -10.70
CA SER A 93 4.11 -16.01 -10.92
C SER A 93 3.80 -16.25 -12.40
N GLY A 94 4.38 -15.47 -13.32
CA GLY A 94 4.02 -15.49 -14.75
C GLY A 94 2.62 -14.96 -15.05
N LYS A 95 1.89 -14.48 -14.03
CA LYS A 95 0.54 -13.92 -14.14
C LYS A 95 0.59 -12.40 -14.09
N LYS A 96 -0.25 -11.73 -14.89
CA LYS A 96 -0.21 -10.27 -14.95
C LYS A 96 -0.69 -9.63 -13.64
N VAL A 97 -0.14 -8.46 -13.34
CA VAL A 97 -0.62 -7.56 -12.29
C VAL A 97 -0.98 -6.24 -12.96
N VAL A 98 -2.25 -5.88 -12.95
CA VAL A 98 -2.69 -4.56 -13.42
C VAL A 98 -2.35 -3.54 -12.34
N ARG A 99 -1.59 -2.51 -12.68
CA ARG A 99 -1.14 -1.46 -11.75
C ARG A 99 -1.82 -0.16 -12.12
N SER A 100 -2.62 0.40 -11.21
CA SER A 100 -3.37 1.62 -11.48
C SER A 100 -2.79 2.80 -10.70
N PHE A 101 -2.65 3.94 -11.36
CA PHE A 101 -2.01 5.15 -10.87
C PHE A 101 -2.73 6.40 -11.38
N CYS A 102 -2.55 7.53 -10.71
CA CYS A 102 -3.06 8.80 -11.20
C CYS A 102 -2.18 9.31 -12.35
N GLY A 103 -2.78 9.60 -13.51
CA GLY A 103 -2.05 10.15 -14.66
C GLY A 103 -1.62 11.62 -14.51
N VAL A 104 -2.07 12.32 -13.45
CA VAL A 104 -1.71 13.73 -13.20
C VAL A 104 -0.48 13.86 -12.30
N ASP A 105 -0.42 13.10 -11.21
CA ASP A 105 0.65 13.21 -10.21
C ASP A 105 1.53 11.96 -10.09
N GLY A 106 1.20 10.87 -10.81
CA GLY A 106 1.94 9.62 -10.80
C GLY A 106 1.72 8.75 -9.56
N ASN A 107 0.86 9.15 -8.62
CA ASN A 107 0.63 8.40 -7.39
C ASN A 107 0.05 7.02 -7.72
N SER A 108 0.74 5.97 -7.28
CA SER A 108 0.21 4.59 -7.38
C SER A 108 -1.02 4.44 -6.48
N ILE A 109 -2.12 3.91 -7.02
CA ILE A 109 -3.40 3.78 -6.32
C ILE A 109 -3.60 2.34 -5.83
N MET A 110 -3.56 1.40 -6.77
CA MET A 110 -3.87 -0.01 -6.49
C MET A 110 -3.18 -0.96 -7.45
N SER A 111 -3.22 -2.25 -7.12
CA SER A 111 -2.85 -3.33 -8.03
C SER A 111 -3.86 -4.46 -7.96
N GLU A 112 -4.16 -5.05 -9.09
CA GLU A 112 -5.04 -6.21 -9.23
C GLU A 112 -4.23 -7.36 -9.84
N ALA A 113 -4.05 -8.42 -9.07
CA ALA A 113 -3.31 -9.60 -9.51
C ALA A 113 -4.29 -10.62 -10.08
N GLU A 114 -4.01 -11.17 -11.26
CA GLU A 114 -4.83 -12.23 -11.87
C GLU A 114 -4.95 -13.46 -10.95
N LEU A 115 -3.97 -13.69 -10.09
CA LEU A 115 -3.97 -14.78 -9.11
C LEU A 115 -5.06 -14.62 -8.02
N TYR A 116 -5.51 -13.40 -7.75
CA TYR A 116 -6.45 -13.07 -6.69
C TYR A 116 -7.56 -12.14 -7.22
N PRO A 117 -8.47 -12.62 -8.08
CA PRO A 117 -9.40 -11.79 -8.83
C PRO A 117 -10.37 -10.99 -7.94
N ASP A 118 -10.70 -11.50 -6.75
CA ASP A 118 -11.62 -10.87 -5.78
C ASP A 118 -10.93 -9.86 -4.86
N LYS A 119 -9.60 -9.77 -4.90
CA LYS A 119 -8.82 -8.87 -4.06
C LYS A 119 -8.30 -7.68 -4.85
N VAL A 120 -8.13 -6.58 -4.14
CA VAL A 120 -7.36 -5.42 -4.58
C VAL A 120 -6.20 -5.18 -3.63
N VAL A 121 -5.05 -4.80 -4.16
CA VAL A 121 -3.86 -4.41 -3.38
C VAL A 121 -3.72 -2.90 -3.39
N LEU A 122 -4.25 -2.24 -2.36
CA LEU A 122 -4.18 -0.79 -2.20
C LEU A 122 -2.77 -0.35 -1.83
N LYS A 123 -2.36 0.81 -2.33
CA LYS A 123 -1.10 1.44 -1.95
C LYS A 123 -1.32 2.31 -0.72
N MET A 124 -0.62 1.97 0.36
CA MET A 124 -0.91 2.55 1.66
C MET A 124 -0.48 4.02 1.79
N GLY A 125 0.40 4.50 0.89
CA GLY A 125 0.83 5.90 0.85
C GLY A 125 -0.27 6.91 0.46
N LEU A 126 -1.47 6.44 0.07
CA LEU A 126 -2.63 7.32 -0.17
C LEU A 126 -3.24 7.87 1.11
N PHE A 127 -3.02 7.18 2.23
CA PHE A 127 -3.79 7.39 3.45
C PHE A 127 -3.01 8.24 4.46
N PRO A 128 -3.71 9.08 5.23
CA PRO A 128 -3.07 9.99 6.19
C PRO A 128 -2.35 9.25 7.33
N ARG A 129 -2.79 8.02 7.63
CA ARG A 129 -2.21 7.12 8.61
C ARG A 129 -2.42 5.69 8.15
N ILE A 130 -1.50 4.79 8.49
CA ILE A 130 -1.59 3.38 8.13
C ILE A 130 -1.40 2.49 9.37
N PRO A 131 -2.05 1.32 9.44
CA PRO A 131 -1.78 0.35 10.50
C PRO A 131 -0.37 -0.22 10.37
N ALA A 132 0.16 -0.74 11.49
CA ALA A 132 1.44 -1.45 11.46
C ALA A 132 1.32 -2.71 10.58
N PRO A 133 2.31 -3.01 9.71
CA PRO A 133 2.25 -4.15 8.81
C PRO A 133 2.26 -5.46 9.58
N GLU A 134 1.59 -6.47 9.00
CA GLU A 134 1.53 -7.83 9.53
C GLU A 134 2.68 -8.71 8.99
N ALA A 135 3.19 -8.37 7.80
CA ALA A 135 4.22 -9.16 7.12
C ALA A 135 5.10 -8.32 6.18
N GLU A 136 6.27 -8.88 5.85
CA GLU A 136 7.13 -8.47 4.76
C GLU A 136 7.21 -9.59 3.71
N ALA A 137 7.01 -9.25 2.44
CA ALA A 137 7.21 -10.14 1.30
C ALA A 137 8.50 -9.75 0.58
N PHE A 138 9.15 -10.75 -0.01
CA PHE A 138 10.47 -10.64 -0.63
C PHE A 138 11.54 -10.17 0.37
N GLY A 139 11.45 -10.62 1.62
CA GLY A 139 12.39 -10.26 2.69
C GLY A 139 13.85 -10.60 2.33
N ALA A 140 14.09 -11.63 1.52
CA ALA A 140 15.44 -11.95 1.04
C ALA A 140 16.02 -10.89 0.08
N HIS A 141 15.20 -9.93 -0.39
CA HIS A 141 15.61 -8.84 -1.25
C HIS A 141 15.78 -7.49 -0.51
N LYS A 142 15.64 -7.50 0.82
CA LYS A 142 15.96 -6.33 1.65
C LYS A 142 17.42 -5.91 1.43
N HIS A 143 17.66 -4.62 1.48
CA HIS A 143 19.02 -4.10 1.50
C HIS A 143 19.69 -4.45 2.83
N GLU A 144 21.02 -4.63 2.82
CA GLU A 144 21.81 -5.01 4.01
C GLU A 144 21.69 -4.03 5.18
N TRP A 145 21.32 -2.77 4.90
CA TRP A 145 21.13 -1.73 5.90
C TRP A 145 19.70 -1.66 6.47
N GLU A 146 18.75 -2.45 5.94
CA GLU A 146 17.37 -2.43 6.43
C GLU A 146 17.22 -3.21 7.73
N GLU A 147 16.72 -2.54 8.76
CA GLU A 147 16.36 -3.19 10.02
C GLU A 147 15.11 -4.07 9.88
N THR A 148 14.99 -5.04 10.77
CA THR A 148 13.81 -5.91 10.89
C THR A 148 12.77 -5.25 11.78
N LEU A 149 11.50 -5.27 11.34
CA LEU A 149 10.39 -4.81 12.16
C LEU A 149 9.97 -5.90 13.16
N GLU A 150 10.03 -5.57 14.45
CA GLU A 150 9.62 -6.48 15.52
C GLU A 150 8.14 -6.88 15.37
N GLY A 151 7.88 -8.19 15.52
CA GLY A 151 6.53 -8.76 15.44
C GLY A 151 5.93 -8.79 14.02
N VAL A 152 6.75 -8.59 12.99
CA VAL A 152 6.35 -8.69 11.58
C VAL A 152 6.93 -9.96 10.96
N VAL A 153 6.08 -10.80 10.36
CA VAL A 153 6.52 -12.04 9.74
C VAL A 153 7.23 -11.74 8.43
N GLN A 154 8.44 -12.26 8.23
CA GLN A 154 9.17 -12.12 6.97
C GLN A 154 9.03 -13.38 6.11
N PHE A 155 8.61 -13.20 4.87
CA PHE A 155 8.61 -14.24 3.85
C PHE A 155 9.82 -14.07 2.93
N GLU A 156 10.46 -15.17 2.58
CA GLU A 156 11.63 -15.17 1.68
C GLU A 156 11.28 -14.51 0.34
N THR A 157 10.11 -14.86 -0.23
CA THR A 157 9.57 -14.29 -1.47
C THR A 157 8.07 -13.96 -1.32
N ALA A 158 7.17 -14.76 -1.88
CA ALA A 158 5.74 -14.49 -1.84
C ALA A 158 5.15 -14.63 -0.43
N ARG A 159 4.18 -13.77 -0.10
CA ARG A 159 3.42 -13.85 1.16
C ARG A 159 2.70 -15.19 1.24
N GLY A 160 2.82 -15.89 2.38
CA GLY A 160 2.28 -17.24 2.59
C GLY A 160 3.23 -18.37 2.18
N GLY A 161 4.40 -18.04 1.62
CA GLY A 161 5.46 -19.01 1.30
C GLY A 161 6.38 -19.32 2.50
N LYS A 162 7.63 -19.70 2.18
CA LYS A 162 8.67 -19.96 3.18
C LYS A 162 8.96 -18.70 3.99
N LYS A 163 8.94 -18.86 5.32
CA LYS A 163 9.30 -17.79 6.26
C LYS A 163 10.82 -17.72 6.38
N LEU A 164 11.35 -16.51 6.52
CA LEU A 164 12.71 -16.32 6.98
C LEU A 164 12.70 -16.54 8.49
N GLU A 165 13.66 -17.33 8.97
CA GLU A 165 13.94 -17.39 10.40
C GLU A 165 14.62 -16.08 10.77
N GLY A 166 14.05 -15.39 11.75
CA GLY A 166 14.54 -14.09 12.24
C GLY A 166 15.73 -14.24 13.17
#